data_AF-A0A947MSW0-F1
#
_entry.id   AF-A0A947MSW0-F1
#
_cell.length_a   1.000
_cell.length_b   1.000
_cell.length_c   1.000
_cell.angle_alpha   90.00
_cell.angle_beta   90.00
_cell.angle_gamma   90.00
#
_symmetry.space_group_name_H-M   'P 1'
#
loop_
_entity.id
_entity.type
_entity.pdbx_description
1 polymer ?
#
loop_
_entity_poly.entity_id
_entity_poly.type
_entity_poly.pdbx_seq_one_letter_code
_entity_poly.pdbx_strand_id
1 'polypeptide(L)'
;MTLRRQARRAFTLFEMLVAVGLLGLLGALTFGVISSFFAIQRDTDALVEVNHMARVALNRITRDLSHAFLSLNQGIEERTKVVFIGERDRVVMAYMGNIPTQLGATETDQGVVEYHLGDTSEDREGRDLVRRFEPVIDDTPEAGGTELAIASGVQSLSFEYWDEVNFEWDDSWKADDPLSNTEPGYILPLRVKVRLELVDTTETEYVFETQTPVYITKPLLFGLPLSATAQQWKAGSQLDKATEQMKSGLQPTSIPNLLPGGNGTGGLQ
;
A
#
# COMPACT_ATOMS: atom_id res chain seq x y z
N MET A 1 32.52 66.75 54.47
CA MET A 1 32.47 65.68 53.44
C MET A 1 33.23 64.47 53.98
N THR A 2 32.54 63.50 54.57
CA THR A 2 33.14 62.29 55.15
C THR A 2 33.11 61.16 54.13
N LEU A 3 34.25 60.89 53.50
CA LEU A 3 34.42 59.74 52.61
C LEU A 3 34.46 58.45 53.46
N ARG A 4 33.35 57.73 53.50
CA ARG A 4 33.29 56.37 54.05
C ARG A 4 34.17 55.47 53.21
N ARG A 5 35.32 55.05 53.76
CA ARG A 5 36.18 54.04 53.14
C ARG A 5 35.47 52.69 53.24
N GLN A 6 34.85 52.25 52.14
CA GLN A 6 34.33 50.89 52.03
C GLN A 6 35.51 49.91 52.16
N ALA A 7 35.52 49.12 53.24
CA ALA A 7 36.42 48.00 53.36
C ALA A 7 36.09 47.00 52.25
N ARG A 8 36.98 46.90 51.25
CA ARG A 8 36.91 45.83 50.24
C ARG A 8 37.14 44.51 50.97
N ARG A 9 36.07 43.73 51.15
CA ARG A 9 36.18 42.35 51.62
C ARG A 9 36.87 41.54 50.53
N ALA A 10 38.00 40.92 50.84
CA ALA A 10 38.62 39.93 49.97
C ALA A 10 37.88 38.59 50.16
N PHE A 11 37.74 37.83 49.06
CA PHE A 11 37.08 36.51 49.05
C PHE A 11 37.85 35.50 49.91
N THR A 12 37.12 34.63 50.60
CA THR A 12 37.75 33.53 51.38
C THR A 12 38.11 32.36 50.46
N LEU A 13 39.14 31.58 50.80
CA LEU A 13 39.49 30.33 50.09
C LEU A 13 38.31 29.36 50.01
N PHE A 14 37.50 29.32 51.06
CA PHE A 14 36.29 28.49 51.12
C PHE A 14 35.24 28.92 50.09
N GLU A 15 35.03 30.23 49.93
CA GLU A 15 34.07 30.79 48.97
C GLU A 15 34.47 30.48 47.52
N MET A 16 35.76 30.53 47.20
CA MET A 16 36.29 30.09 45.91
C MET A 16 36.06 28.58 45.68
N LEU A 17 36.31 27.74 46.69
CA LEU A 17 36.10 26.29 46.59
C LEU A 17 34.63 25.96 46.35
N VAL A 18 33.72 26.60 47.08
CA VAL A 18 32.27 26.44 46.89
C VAL A 18 31.85 26.93 45.51
N ALA A 19 32.33 28.08 45.05
CA ALA A 19 31.98 28.62 43.73
C ALA A 19 32.41 27.67 42.59
N VAL A 20 33.64 27.15 42.63
CA VAL A 20 34.15 26.20 41.63
C VAL A 20 33.40 24.86 41.71
N GLY A 21 33.06 24.39 42.92
CA GLY A 21 32.26 23.19 43.11
C GLY A 21 30.84 23.32 42.52
N LEU A 22 30.17 24.44 42.77
CA LEU A 22 28.86 24.74 42.19
C LEU A 22 28.94 24.88 40.67
N LEU A 23 29.97 25.56 40.14
CA LEU A 23 30.17 25.69 38.71
C LEU A 23 30.38 24.32 38.04
N GLY A 24 31.18 23.44 38.66
CA GLY A 24 31.39 22.08 38.19
C GLY A 24 30.10 21.25 38.18
N LEU A 25 29.31 21.35 39.25
CA LEU A 25 27.99 20.68 39.32
C LEU A 25 27.05 21.18 38.23
N LEU A 26 26.96 22.50 38.04
CA LEU A 26 26.13 23.11 36.98
C LEU A 26 26.60 22.68 35.59
N GLY A 27 27.92 22.64 35.37
CA GLY A 27 28.51 22.16 34.11
C GLY A 27 28.14 20.70 33.83
N ALA A 28 28.25 19.82 34.83
CA ALA A 28 27.87 18.42 34.70
C ALA A 28 26.38 18.23 34.39
N LEU A 29 25.49 18.96 35.09
CA LEU A 29 24.06 18.92 34.83
C LEU A 29 23.73 19.42 33.42
N THR A 30 24.34 20.52 33.01
CA THR A 30 24.14 21.10 31.67
C THR A 30 24.61 20.13 30.58
N PHE A 31 25.77 19.51 30.76
CA PHE A 31 26.29 18.52 29.83
C PHE A 31 25.38 17.28 29.74
N GLY A 32 24.82 16.85 30.87
CA GLY A 32 23.83 15.77 30.92
C GLY A 32 22.57 16.09 30.11
N VAL A 33 22.02 17.30 30.26
CA VAL A 33 20.85 17.76 29.49
C VAL A 33 21.15 17.82 27.99
N ILE A 34 22.31 18.38 27.60
CA ILE A 34 22.71 18.47 26.18
C ILE A 34 22.85 17.07 25.57
N SER A 35 23.50 16.15 26.27
CA SER A 35 23.70 14.77 25.79
C SER A 35 22.36 14.04 25.64
N SER A 36 21.46 14.20 26.62
CA SER A 36 20.10 13.63 26.55
C SER A 36 19.29 14.24 25.42
N PHE A 37 19.40 15.56 25.19
CA PHE A 37 18.69 16.24 24.11
C PHE A 37 19.09 15.68 22.73
N PHE A 38 20.38 15.49 22.48
CA PHE A 38 20.84 14.92 21.21
C PHE A 38 20.41 13.47 21.00
N ALA A 39 20.35 12.65 22.05
CA ALA A 39 19.84 11.29 21.94
C ALA A 39 18.35 11.30 21.55
N ILE A 40 17.53 12.06 22.28
CA ILE A 40 16.09 12.21 22.01
C ILE A 40 15.86 12.74 20.59
N GLN A 41 16.68 13.69 20.13
CA GLN A 41 16.56 14.25 18.79
C GLN A 41 16.76 13.18 17.72
N ARG A 42 17.82 12.35 17.80
CA ARG A 42 18.08 11.28 16.82
C ARG A 42 16.95 10.27 16.76
N ASP A 43 16.47 9.83 17.93
CA ASP A 43 15.37 8.85 18.00
C ASP A 43 14.07 9.43 17.43
N THR A 44 13.81 10.72 17.68
CA THR A 44 12.64 11.42 17.14
C THR A 44 12.75 11.59 15.63
N ASP A 45 13.92 11.95 15.12
CA ASP A 45 14.16 12.14 13.68
C ASP A 45 13.95 10.81 12.92
N ALA A 46 14.52 9.70 13.43
CA ALA A 46 14.32 8.36 12.86
C ALA A 46 12.85 7.94 12.83
N LEU A 47 12.12 8.18 13.93
CA LEU A 47 10.69 7.89 14.01
C LEU A 47 9.85 8.72 13.04
N VAL A 48 10.16 10.01 12.89
CA VAL A 48 9.46 10.90 11.95
C VAL A 48 9.71 10.48 10.52
N GLU A 49 10.95 10.13 10.18
CA GLU A 49 11.35 9.66 8.86
C GLU A 49 10.60 8.40 8.45
N VAL A 50 10.63 7.34 9.27
CA VAL A 50 9.96 6.06 8.95
C VAL A 50 8.44 6.23 8.82
N ASN A 51 7.81 7.02 9.70
CA ASN A 51 6.37 7.30 9.60
C ASN A 51 6.02 8.12 8.35
N HIS A 52 6.85 9.10 8.00
CA HIS A 52 6.65 9.90 6.80
C HIS A 52 6.75 9.01 5.56
N MET A 53 7.79 8.19 5.47
CA MET A 53 8.04 7.27 4.37
C MET A 53 6.89 6.26 4.21
N ALA A 54 6.49 5.60 5.30
CA ALA A 54 5.35 4.69 5.32
C ALA A 54 4.08 5.38 4.81
N ARG A 55 3.80 6.59 5.31
CA ARG A 55 2.61 7.36 4.92
C ARG A 55 2.64 7.73 3.44
N VAL A 56 3.77 8.16 2.90
CA VAL A 56 3.89 8.51 1.47
C VAL A 56 3.70 7.26 0.60
N ALA A 57 4.40 6.17 0.92
CA ALA A 57 4.34 4.92 0.18
C ALA A 57 2.93 4.31 0.20
N LEU A 58 2.33 4.15 1.39
CA LEU A 58 0.99 3.58 1.52
C LEU A 58 -0.08 4.45 0.87
N ASN A 59 0.00 5.78 0.97
CA ASN A 59 -0.95 6.67 0.27
C ASN A 59 -0.82 6.55 -1.24
N ARG A 60 0.40 6.35 -1.77
CA ARG A 60 0.62 6.16 -3.20
C ARG A 60 0.05 4.83 -3.68
N ILE A 61 0.37 3.73 -2.99
CA ILE A 61 -0.16 2.39 -3.31
C ILE A 61 -1.69 2.38 -3.25
N THR A 62 -2.28 2.85 -2.14
CA THR A 62 -3.73 2.82 -1.96
C THR A 62 -4.48 3.69 -2.96
N ARG A 63 -3.94 4.87 -3.30
CA ARG A 63 -4.49 5.70 -4.36
C ARG A 63 -4.51 4.97 -5.69
N ASP A 64 -3.39 4.37 -6.10
CA ASP A 64 -3.31 3.66 -7.38
C ASP A 64 -4.26 2.43 -7.39
N LEU A 65 -4.33 1.67 -6.28
CA LEU A 65 -5.23 0.52 -6.13
C LEU A 65 -6.70 0.91 -6.23
N SER A 66 -7.10 2.01 -5.57
CA SER A 66 -8.49 2.49 -5.66
C SER A 66 -8.91 2.92 -7.07
N HIS A 67 -7.93 3.19 -7.94
CA HIS A 67 -8.10 3.59 -9.33
C HIS A 67 -7.86 2.43 -10.32
N ALA A 68 -7.69 1.20 -9.81
CA ALA A 68 -7.59 0.01 -10.65
C ALA A 68 -8.89 -0.19 -11.46
N PHE A 69 -8.74 -0.66 -12.70
CA PHE A 69 -9.87 -0.96 -13.56
C PHE A 69 -9.56 -2.13 -14.49
N LEU A 70 -10.62 -2.78 -14.98
CA LEU A 70 -10.57 -3.73 -16.09
C LEU A 70 -11.35 -3.17 -17.28
N SER A 71 -11.01 -3.59 -18.50
CA SER A 71 -11.72 -3.17 -19.70
C SER A 71 -11.76 -4.30 -20.72
N LEU A 72 -12.94 -4.51 -21.29
CA LEU A 72 -13.15 -5.41 -22.44
C LEU A 72 -13.24 -4.64 -23.75
N ASN A 73 -13.14 -3.31 -23.68
CA ASN A 73 -13.02 -2.48 -24.86
C ASN A 73 -11.59 -2.56 -25.38
N GLN A 74 -11.46 -3.08 -26.61
CA GLN A 74 -10.18 -3.19 -27.29
C GLN A 74 -10.10 -2.17 -28.42
N GLY A 75 -8.89 -1.64 -28.66
CA GLY A 75 -8.61 -0.85 -29.85
C GLY A 75 -8.73 -1.70 -31.13
N ILE A 76 -8.66 -1.04 -32.28
CA ILE A 76 -8.81 -1.67 -33.62
C ILE A 76 -7.81 -2.82 -33.83
N GLU A 77 -6.63 -2.74 -33.20
CA GLU A 77 -5.57 -3.74 -33.35
C GLU A 77 -5.65 -4.90 -32.35
N GLU A 78 -6.56 -4.85 -31.35
CA GLU A 78 -6.74 -5.90 -30.33
C GLU A 78 -5.44 -6.27 -29.55
N ARG A 79 -4.52 -5.31 -29.42
CA ARG A 79 -3.20 -5.51 -28.77
C ARG A 79 -3.14 -5.09 -27.30
N THR A 80 -4.24 -4.65 -26.72
CA THR A 80 -4.24 -4.11 -25.35
C THR A 80 -4.71 -5.17 -24.37
N LYS A 81 -3.89 -5.47 -23.37
CA LYS A 81 -4.24 -6.33 -22.23
C LYS A 81 -4.38 -5.49 -20.97
N VAL A 82 -5.62 -5.31 -20.54
CA VAL A 82 -5.93 -4.71 -19.23
C VAL A 82 -5.99 -5.84 -18.21
N VAL A 83 -5.09 -5.84 -17.24
CA VAL A 83 -4.97 -6.96 -16.28
C VAL A 83 -4.93 -6.45 -14.85
N PHE A 84 -5.24 -7.34 -13.92
CA PHE A 84 -4.89 -7.24 -12.52
C PHE A 84 -4.29 -8.56 -12.08
N ILE A 85 -3.01 -8.54 -11.73
CA ILE A 85 -2.22 -9.69 -11.29
C ILE A 85 -1.70 -9.34 -9.90
N GLY A 86 -2.42 -9.82 -8.89
CA GLY A 86 -2.07 -9.70 -7.50
C GLY A 86 -1.40 -10.97 -7.01
N GLU A 87 -0.17 -10.83 -6.50
CA GLU A 87 0.55 -11.82 -5.74
C GLU A 87 0.77 -11.30 -4.32
N ARG A 88 1.39 -12.11 -3.46
CA ARG A 88 1.61 -11.74 -2.06
C ARG A 88 2.51 -10.51 -1.94
N ASP A 89 3.61 -10.44 -2.66
CA ASP A 89 4.63 -9.38 -2.53
C ASP A 89 4.77 -8.52 -3.80
N ARG A 90 3.87 -8.73 -4.76
CA ARG A 90 3.86 -8.05 -6.06
C ARG A 90 2.44 -7.80 -6.51
N VAL A 91 2.17 -6.64 -7.12
CA VAL A 91 0.91 -6.39 -7.81
C VAL A 91 1.16 -5.65 -9.11
N VAL A 92 0.58 -6.13 -10.20
CA VAL A 92 0.58 -5.49 -11.52
C VAL A 92 -0.86 -5.18 -11.89
N MET A 93 -1.16 -3.94 -12.22
CA MET A 93 -2.53 -3.55 -12.55
C MET A 93 -2.60 -2.41 -13.55
N ALA A 94 -3.63 -2.45 -14.39
CA ALA A 94 -4.07 -1.25 -15.08
C ALA A 94 -4.77 -0.30 -14.12
N TYR A 95 -4.46 0.99 -14.22
CA TYR A 95 -5.05 2.03 -13.36
C TYR A 95 -5.37 3.30 -14.16
N MET A 96 -6.36 4.07 -13.66
CA MET A 96 -6.78 5.34 -14.25
C MET A 96 -6.48 6.48 -13.27
N GLY A 97 -5.29 7.07 -13.39
CA GLY A 97 -4.85 8.16 -12.51
C GLY A 97 -3.51 8.77 -12.93
N ASN A 98 -3.07 8.54 -14.17
CA ASN A 98 -1.90 9.20 -14.72
C ASN A 98 -2.22 10.67 -14.99
N ILE A 99 -1.22 11.54 -14.80
CA ILE A 99 -1.30 12.95 -15.15
C ILE A 99 -0.10 13.21 -16.07
N PRO A 100 -0.30 13.27 -17.40
CA PRO A 100 0.77 13.56 -18.35
C PRO A 100 1.46 14.87 -17.99
N THR A 101 2.77 14.81 -17.74
CA THR A 101 3.57 15.99 -17.35
C THR A 101 4.33 16.61 -18.53
N GLN A 102 4.49 15.85 -19.61
CA GLN A 102 5.23 16.25 -20.80
C GLN A 102 4.27 16.78 -21.88
N LEU A 103 4.59 17.97 -22.40
CA LEU A 103 3.80 18.58 -23.47
C LEU A 103 3.94 17.77 -24.77
N GLY A 104 2.81 17.33 -25.33
CA GLY A 104 2.78 16.56 -26.57
C GLY A 104 3.16 15.08 -26.41
N ALA A 105 3.29 14.59 -25.18
CA ALA A 105 3.45 13.15 -24.95
C ALA A 105 2.17 12.40 -25.30
N THR A 106 2.32 11.24 -25.93
CA THR A 106 1.22 10.33 -26.26
C THR A 106 0.84 9.50 -25.02
N GLU A 107 0.63 10.18 -23.90
CA GLU A 107 0.21 9.58 -22.65
C GLU A 107 -1.27 9.86 -22.41
N THR A 108 -1.95 8.91 -21.79
CA THR A 108 -3.34 9.09 -21.35
C THR A 108 -3.40 9.22 -19.83
N ASP A 109 -4.60 9.37 -19.28
CA ASP A 109 -4.84 9.24 -17.84
C ASP A 109 -4.79 7.76 -17.37
N GLN A 110 -4.66 6.81 -18.30
CA GLN A 110 -4.50 5.39 -18.05
C GLN A 110 -3.03 4.96 -18.19
N GLY A 111 -2.70 3.83 -17.56
CA GLY A 111 -1.43 3.14 -17.74
C GLY A 111 -1.40 1.86 -16.92
N VAL A 112 -0.22 1.26 -16.83
CA VAL A 112 0.05 0.07 -16.00
C VAL A 112 1.02 0.43 -14.89
N VAL A 113 0.70 0.01 -13.67
CA VAL A 113 1.57 0.15 -12.52
C VAL A 113 1.89 -1.20 -11.92
N GLU A 114 3.10 -1.28 -11.40
CA GLU A 114 3.55 -2.45 -10.67
C GLU A 114 4.26 -2.02 -9.38
N TYR A 115 3.97 -2.74 -8.31
CA TYR A 115 4.66 -2.61 -7.03
C TYR A 115 5.35 -3.93 -6.70
N HIS A 116 6.63 -3.87 -6.35
CA HIS A 116 7.41 -5.02 -5.90
C HIS A 116 8.60 -4.53 -5.04
N LEU A 117 9.34 -5.47 -4.46
CA LEU A 117 10.59 -5.18 -3.75
C LEU A 117 11.79 -5.39 -4.66
N GLY A 118 12.54 -4.31 -4.90
CA GLY A 118 13.78 -4.31 -5.67
C GLY A 118 15.03 -4.41 -4.80
N ASP A 119 16.19 -4.35 -5.44
CA ASP A 119 17.47 -4.24 -4.75
C ASP A 119 17.59 -2.92 -4.01
N THR A 120 18.37 -2.89 -2.92
CA THR A 120 18.58 -1.65 -2.15
C THR A 120 19.40 -0.63 -2.94
N SER A 121 18.93 0.62 -3.00
CA SER A 121 19.70 1.75 -3.53
C SER A 121 20.58 2.44 -2.47
N GLU A 122 20.40 2.12 -1.20
CA GLU A 122 21.12 2.70 -0.07
C GLU A 122 21.93 1.65 0.72
N ASP A 123 22.99 2.09 1.41
CA ASP A 123 23.74 1.29 2.39
C ASP A 123 22.94 1.14 3.71
N ARG A 124 21.68 0.72 3.60
CA ARG A 124 20.75 0.52 4.70
C ARG A 124 20.24 -0.91 4.67
N GLU A 125 19.96 -1.48 5.83
CA GLU A 125 19.26 -2.76 5.91
C GLU A 125 17.88 -2.67 5.25
N GLY A 126 17.49 -3.71 4.51
CA GLY A 126 16.22 -3.82 3.82
C GLY A 126 16.32 -3.70 2.31
N ARG A 127 15.16 -3.67 1.65
CA ARG A 127 14.98 -3.52 0.20
C ARG A 127 14.27 -2.22 -0.14
N ASP A 128 14.28 -1.87 -1.42
CA ASP A 128 13.49 -0.74 -1.91
C ASP A 128 12.11 -1.20 -2.36
N LEU A 129 11.08 -0.49 -1.92
CA LEU A 129 9.74 -0.59 -2.50
C LEU A 129 9.75 0.17 -3.82
N VAL A 130 9.69 -0.58 -4.92
CA VAL A 130 9.73 -0.05 -6.27
C VAL A 130 8.32 0.09 -6.82
N ARG A 131 8.06 1.24 -7.43
CA ARG A 131 6.88 1.48 -8.27
C ARG A 131 7.33 1.58 -9.72
N ARG A 132 6.98 0.60 -10.54
CA ARG A 132 7.10 0.66 -12.00
C ARG A 132 5.86 1.31 -12.60
N PHE A 133 6.05 2.15 -13.61
CA PHE A 133 4.95 2.79 -14.34
C PHE A 133 5.21 2.80 -15.83
N GLU A 134 4.28 2.20 -16.57
CA GLU A 134 4.21 2.24 -18.03
C GLU A 134 2.99 3.07 -18.45
N PRO A 135 3.17 4.21 -19.15
CA PRO A 135 2.06 5.06 -19.57
C PRO A 135 1.19 4.48 -20.69
N VAL A 136 1.63 3.42 -21.39
CA VAL A 136 0.90 2.80 -22.50
C VAL A 136 0.42 1.40 -22.11
N ILE A 137 -0.87 1.12 -22.27
CA ILE A 137 -1.39 -0.24 -22.08
C ILE A 137 -1.23 -1.02 -23.39
N ASP A 138 -0.31 -1.99 -23.41
CA ASP A 138 -0.01 -2.87 -24.54
C ASP A 138 -0.30 -4.36 -24.23
N ASP A 139 0.32 -5.29 -24.96
CA ASP A 139 0.15 -6.74 -24.80
C ASP A 139 1.12 -7.37 -23.79
N THR A 140 2.02 -6.56 -23.21
CA THR A 140 3.07 -6.92 -22.26
C THR A 140 2.96 -6.11 -20.96
N PRO A 141 1.88 -6.25 -20.18
CA PRO A 141 1.60 -5.40 -19.01
C PRO A 141 2.69 -5.46 -17.92
N GLU A 142 3.48 -6.52 -17.87
CA GLU A 142 4.56 -6.73 -16.88
C GLU A 142 5.92 -6.17 -17.33
N ALA A 143 6.03 -5.65 -18.56
CA ALA A 143 7.29 -5.17 -19.12
C ALA A 143 7.29 -3.66 -19.38
N GLY A 144 8.47 -3.12 -19.68
CA GLY A 144 8.64 -1.70 -19.98
C GLY A 144 8.44 -0.80 -18.76
N GLY A 145 8.12 0.46 -19.01
CA GLY A 145 7.91 1.46 -17.98
C GLY A 145 9.19 1.97 -17.33
N THR A 146 8.99 2.89 -16.39
CA THR A 146 10.05 3.47 -15.55
C THR A 146 9.86 3.03 -14.12
N GLU A 147 10.94 2.60 -13.47
CA GLU A 147 10.96 2.23 -12.06
C GLU A 147 11.38 3.41 -11.19
N LEU A 148 10.74 3.52 -10.03
CA LEU A 148 11.04 4.52 -9.01
C LEU A 148 10.98 3.86 -7.63
N ALA A 149 12.06 3.94 -6.86
CA ALA A 149 12.03 3.62 -5.43
C ALA A 149 11.18 4.68 -4.69
N ILE A 150 10.13 4.23 -4.00
CA ILE A 150 9.21 5.10 -3.26
C ILE A 150 9.35 4.99 -1.74
N ALA A 151 10.04 3.96 -1.26
CA ALA A 151 10.49 3.79 0.12
C ALA A 151 11.71 2.87 0.14
N SER A 152 12.59 3.09 1.11
CA SER A 152 13.80 2.29 1.35
C SER A 152 13.76 1.71 2.76
N GLY A 153 14.58 0.68 3.01
CA GLY A 153 14.58 -0.02 4.28
C GLY A 153 13.32 -0.86 4.51
N VAL A 154 12.79 -1.46 3.44
CA VAL A 154 11.60 -2.31 3.48
C VAL A 154 12.02 -3.75 3.74
N GLN A 155 11.64 -4.29 4.90
CA GLN A 155 11.87 -5.70 5.23
C GLN A 155 10.84 -6.59 4.53
N SER A 156 9.59 -6.14 4.48
CA SER A 156 8.49 -6.91 3.91
C SER A 156 7.41 -6.02 3.30
N LEU A 157 6.85 -6.48 2.18
CA LEU A 157 5.67 -5.94 1.52
C LEU A 157 4.71 -7.11 1.33
N SER A 158 3.46 -6.95 1.76
CA SER A 158 2.44 -7.93 1.46
C SER A 158 1.08 -7.33 1.09
N PHE A 159 0.45 -7.94 0.11
CA PHE A 159 -0.90 -7.69 -0.36
C PHE A 159 -1.81 -8.86 -0.01
N GLU A 160 -3.03 -8.55 0.41
CA GLU A 160 -4.11 -9.53 0.51
C GLU A 160 -5.36 -8.97 -0.17
N TYR A 161 -6.15 -9.85 -0.77
CA TYR A 161 -7.29 -9.49 -1.61
C TYR A 161 -8.56 -10.07 -1.00
N TRP A 162 -9.59 -9.24 -0.81
CA TRP A 162 -10.83 -9.68 -0.19
C TRP A 162 -11.73 -10.41 -1.19
N ASP A 163 -11.97 -11.70 -0.96
CA ASP A 163 -12.96 -12.50 -1.68
C ASP A 163 -14.34 -12.36 -1.01
N GLU A 164 -15.31 -11.81 -1.74
CA GLU A 164 -16.70 -11.69 -1.28
C GLU A 164 -17.50 -12.98 -1.36
N VAL A 165 -17.06 -13.96 -2.13
CA VAL A 165 -17.74 -15.27 -2.24
C VAL A 165 -17.43 -16.10 -1.01
N ASN A 166 -16.15 -16.23 -0.67
CA ASN A 166 -15.70 -17.03 0.48
C ASN A 166 -15.62 -16.25 1.79
N PHE A 167 -15.71 -14.92 1.74
CA PHE A 167 -15.52 -14.02 2.90
C PHE A 167 -14.15 -14.18 3.57
N GLU A 168 -13.10 -14.34 2.76
CA GLU A 168 -11.73 -14.52 3.22
C GLU A 168 -10.76 -13.57 2.52
N TRP A 169 -9.56 -13.46 3.10
CA TRP A 169 -8.45 -12.74 2.49
C TRP A 169 -7.56 -13.75 1.78
N ASP A 170 -7.37 -13.56 0.48
CA ASP A 170 -6.49 -14.37 -0.34
C ASP A 170 -5.14 -13.67 -0.54
N ASP A 171 -4.08 -14.47 -0.70
CA ASP A 171 -2.72 -14.01 -0.95
C ASP A 171 -2.45 -13.72 -2.44
N SER A 172 -3.43 -13.99 -3.31
CA SER A 172 -3.32 -13.81 -4.74
C SER A 172 -4.68 -13.51 -5.36
N TRP A 173 -4.67 -12.77 -6.47
CA TRP A 173 -5.86 -12.45 -7.25
C TRP A 173 -5.50 -12.28 -8.71
N LYS A 174 -6.13 -13.05 -9.60
CA LYS A 174 -5.82 -13.02 -11.03
C LYS A 174 -7.04 -12.69 -11.86
N ALA A 175 -7.00 -11.53 -12.50
CA ALA A 175 -7.95 -11.08 -13.51
C ALA A 175 -7.19 -10.60 -14.75
N ASP A 176 -6.64 -11.56 -15.48
CA ASP A 176 -5.78 -11.38 -16.66
C ASP A 176 -6.43 -11.89 -17.97
N ASP A 177 -7.34 -12.87 -17.86
CA ASP A 177 -8.10 -13.41 -19.00
C ASP A 177 -9.63 -13.26 -18.79
N PRO A 178 -10.32 -12.46 -19.62
CA PRO A 178 -11.77 -12.36 -19.67
C PRO A 178 -12.54 -13.67 -19.82
N LEU A 179 -11.95 -14.65 -20.49
CA LEU A 179 -12.61 -15.93 -20.80
C LEU A 179 -12.20 -17.05 -19.85
N SER A 180 -11.41 -16.72 -18.81
CA SER A 180 -11.05 -17.67 -17.76
C SER A 180 -12.30 -18.15 -17.03
N ASN A 181 -12.34 -19.46 -16.78
CA ASN A 181 -13.38 -20.10 -15.96
C ASN A 181 -12.93 -20.29 -14.51
N THR A 182 -11.77 -19.76 -14.13
CA THR A 182 -11.26 -19.82 -12.76
C THR A 182 -11.89 -18.72 -11.93
N GLU A 183 -12.49 -19.07 -10.79
CA GLU A 183 -12.99 -18.10 -9.81
C GLU A 183 -11.80 -17.26 -9.27
N PRO A 184 -11.96 -15.93 -9.07
CA PRO A 184 -13.19 -15.14 -9.16
C PRO A 184 -13.54 -14.65 -10.59
N GLY A 185 -12.72 -15.00 -11.57
CA GLY A 185 -12.85 -14.59 -12.97
C GLY A 185 -12.30 -13.20 -13.25
N TYR A 186 -12.74 -12.60 -14.35
CA TYR A 186 -12.27 -11.28 -14.79
C TYR A 186 -12.99 -10.13 -14.07
N ILE A 187 -12.78 -10.06 -12.75
CA ILE A 187 -13.27 -9.03 -11.83
C ILE A 187 -12.14 -8.62 -10.86
N LEU A 188 -12.19 -7.40 -10.31
CA LEU A 188 -11.21 -6.94 -9.34
C LEU A 188 -11.59 -7.23 -7.89
N PRO A 189 -10.61 -7.08 -6.98
CA PRO A 189 -10.72 -6.74 -5.60
C PRO A 189 -12.00 -6.05 -5.18
N LEU A 190 -12.67 -6.36 -4.08
CA LEU A 190 -13.48 -5.28 -3.45
C LEU A 190 -12.65 -4.45 -2.49
N ARG A 191 -11.71 -5.10 -1.82
CA ARG A 191 -10.73 -4.46 -0.95
C ARG A 191 -9.37 -5.13 -1.13
N VAL A 192 -8.33 -4.32 -1.02
CA VAL A 192 -6.96 -4.78 -0.96
C VAL A 192 -6.36 -4.30 0.36
N LYS A 193 -5.80 -5.22 1.13
CA LYS A 193 -5.02 -4.93 2.32
C LYS A 193 -3.56 -4.85 1.92
N VAL A 194 -2.87 -3.84 2.42
CA VAL A 194 -1.45 -3.62 2.19
C VAL A 194 -0.78 -3.55 3.54
N ARG A 195 0.24 -4.38 3.73
CA ARG A 195 1.08 -4.41 4.92
C ARG A 195 2.53 -4.15 4.51
N LEU A 196 3.16 -3.24 5.22
CA LEU A 196 4.51 -2.76 4.96
C LEU A 196 5.30 -2.79 6.26
N GLU A 197 6.43 -3.50 6.25
CA GLU A 197 7.39 -3.55 7.36
C GLU A 197 8.63 -2.74 6.96
N LEU A 198 8.92 -1.70 7.74
CA LEU A 198 10.06 -0.81 7.53
C LEU A 198 11.02 -0.89 8.71
N VAL A 199 12.31 -0.81 8.44
CA VAL A 199 13.33 -0.59 9.46
C VAL A 199 13.74 0.86 9.44
N ASP A 200 13.93 1.49 10.61
CA ASP A 200 14.44 2.87 10.73
C ASP A 200 15.99 2.94 10.68
N THR A 201 16.56 4.14 10.84
CA THR A 201 18.04 4.31 10.86
C THR A 201 18.71 3.74 12.13
N THR A 202 17.91 3.36 13.12
CA THR A 202 18.35 2.77 14.39
C THR A 202 18.17 1.25 14.41
N GLU A 203 17.84 0.65 13.26
CA GLU A 203 17.54 -0.78 13.09
C GLU A 203 16.27 -1.23 13.85
N THR A 204 15.37 -0.29 14.16
CA THR A 204 14.08 -0.59 14.78
C THR A 204 13.03 -0.87 13.71
N GLU A 205 12.34 -2.00 13.82
CA GLU A 205 11.28 -2.40 12.89
C GLU A 205 9.91 -1.79 13.25
N TYR A 206 9.19 -1.35 12.22
CA TYR A 206 7.86 -0.76 12.29
C TYR A 206 6.93 -1.43 11.28
N VAL A 207 5.75 -1.84 11.76
CA VAL A 207 4.72 -2.47 10.93
C VAL A 207 3.60 -1.48 10.68
N PHE A 208 3.28 -1.26 9.41
CA PHE A 208 2.16 -0.44 8.96
C PHE A 208 1.18 -1.29 8.15
N GLU A 209 -0.11 -1.12 8.41
CA GLU A 209 -1.16 -1.81 7.68
C GLU A 209 -2.26 -0.83 7.28
N THR A 210 -2.76 -0.97 6.06
CA THR A 210 -3.90 -0.21 5.56
C THR A 210 -4.77 -1.07 4.65
N GLN A 211 -5.99 -0.63 4.43
CA GLN A 211 -6.94 -1.29 3.53
C GLN A 211 -7.56 -0.23 2.62
N THR A 212 -7.67 -0.55 1.34
CA THR A 212 -8.28 0.33 0.35
C THR A 212 -9.40 -0.38 -0.39
N PRO A 213 -10.56 0.26 -0.59
CA PRO A 213 -11.57 -0.24 -1.52
C PRO A 213 -11.09 -0.06 -2.96
N VAL A 214 -11.57 -0.94 -3.84
CA VAL A 214 -11.48 -0.78 -5.30
C VAL A 214 -12.88 -0.47 -5.81
N TYR A 215 -13.05 0.64 -6.53
CA TYR A 215 -14.38 1.17 -6.84
C TYR A 215 -14.99 0.60 -8.13
N ILE A 216 -14.16 0.22 -9.10
CA ILE A 216 -14.61 -0.31 -10.41
C ILE A 216 -14.24 -1.78 -10.49
N THR A 217 -15.09 -2.65 -9.96
CA THR A 217 -14.78 -4.08 -9.82
C THR A 217 -15.11 -4.90 -11.05
N LYS A 218 -16.10 -4.46 -11.83
CA LYS A 218 -16.48 -5.07 -13.11
C LYS A 218 -15.73 -4.40 -14.27
N PRO A 219 -15.42 -5.14 -15.34
CA PRO A 219 -14.78 -4.56 -16.50
C PRO A 219 -15.67 -3.53 -17.19
N LEU A 220 -15.02 -2.48 -17.68
CA LEU A 220 -15.66 -1.46 -18.49
C LEU A 220 -16.07 -2.05 -19.84
N LEU A 221 -17.33 -1.79 -20.21
CA LEU A 221 -17.98 -2.27 -21.42
C LEU A 221 -18.63 -1.08 -22.12
N PHE A 222 -17.96 -0.53 -23.13
CA PHE A 222 -18.44 0.59 -23.92
C PHE A 222 -17.94 0.47 -25.36
N GLY A 223 -18.58 1.20 -26.29
CA GLY A 223 -18.38 1.04 -27.73
C GLY A 223 -19.37 0.04 -28.33
N LEU A 224 -20.03 0.43 -29.43
CA LEU A 224 -20.91 -0.44 -30.20
C LEU A 224 -20.39 -0.54 -31.64
N PRO A 225 -20.29 -1.74 -32.23
CA PRO A 225 -20.60 -3.04 -31.63
C PRO A 225 -19.57 -3.48 -30.57
N LEU A 226 -19.99 -4.28 -29.60
CA LEU A 226 -19.10 -4.90 -28.60
C LEU A 226 -18.19 -5.93 -29.28
N SER A 227 -16.95 -6.08 -28.79
CA SER A 227 -16.03 -7.16 -29.20
C SER A 227 -16.63 -8.54 -28.92
N ALA A 228 -16.18 -9.58 -29.64
CA ALA A 228 -16.66 -10.95 -29.42
C ALA A 228 -16.40 -11.42 -27.97
N THR A 229 -15.21 -11.10 -27.43
CA THR A 229 -14.84 -11.34 -26.04
C THR A 229 -15.79 -10.65 -25.05
N ALA A 230 -16.13 -9.39 -25.29
CA ALA A 230 -17.09 -8.65 -24.48
C ALA A 230 -18.50 -9.26 -24.52
N GLN A 231 -18.96 -9.71 -25.69
CA GLN A 231 -20.25 -10.39 -25.83
C GLN A 231 -20.28 -11.73 -25.07
N GLN A 232 -19.21 -12.51 -25.18
CA GLN A 232 -19.10 -13.81 -24.52
C GLN A 232 -18.98 -13.66 -22.99
N TRP A 233 -18.14 -12.75 -22.50
CA TRP A 233 -18.03 -12.44 -21.07
C TRP A 233 -19.40 -12.03 -20.51
N LYS A 234 -20.11 -11.13 -21.21
CA LYS A 234 -21.45 -10.67 -20.80
C LYS A 234 -22.48 -11.80 -20.76
N ALA A 235 -22.40 -12.76 -21.68
CA ALA A 235 -23.28 -13.94 -21.69
C ALA A 235 -22.91 -14.97 -20.60
N GLY A 236 -21.63 -15.05 -20.23
CA GLY A 236 -21.09 -15.98 -19.24
C GLY A 236 -21.23 -15.52 -17.79
N SER A 237 -21.22 -14.20 -17.55
CA SER A 237 -21.35 -13.54 -16.25
C SER A 237 -22.49 -14.11 -15.40
N GLN A 238 -22.15 -14.89 -14.36
CA GLN A 238 -23.12 -15.50 -13.43
C GLN A 238 -23.78 -14.45 -12.51
N LEU A 239 -23.08 -13.35 -12.22
CA LEU A 239 -23.56 -12.23 -11.43
C LEU A 239 -24.72 -11.49 -12.10
N ASP A 240 -24.71 -11.38 -13.44
CA ASP A 240 -25.82 -10.75 -14.16
C ASP A 240 -27.04 -11.68 -14.22
N LYS A 241 -26.84 -13.00 -14.25
CA LYS A 241 -27.94 -13.98 -14.10
C LYS A 241 -28.57 -13.89 -12.71
N ALA A 242 -27.78 -13.73 -11.64
CA ALA A 242 -28.28 -13.52 -10.29
C ALA A 242 -29.03 -12.17 -10.13
N THR A 243 -28.52 -11.12 -10.78
CA THR A 243 -29.14 -9.78 -10.78
C THR A 243 -30.45 -9.75 -11.58
N GLU A 244 -30.53 -10.47 -12.71
CA GLU A 244 -31.76 -10.64 -13.48
C GLU A 244 -32.79 -11.51 -12.73
N GLN A 245 -32.35 -12.56 -12.04
CA GLN A 245 -33.22 -13.36 -11.18
C GLN A 245 -33.82 -12.51 -10.05
N MET A 246 -33.01 -11.69 -9.36
CA MET A 246 -33.51 -10.75 -8.35
C MET A 246 -34.50 -9.71 -8.91
N LYS A 247 -34.26 -9.18 -10.12
CA LYS A 247 -35.17 -8.21 -10.77
C LYS A 247 -36.47 -8.84 -11.26
N SER A 248 -36.47 -10.15 -11.56
CA SER A 248 -37.66 -10.87 -12.04
C SER A 248 -38.64 -11.27 -10.92
N GLY A 249 -38.33 -10.96 -9.65
CA GLY A 249 -39.17 -11.31 -8.50
C GLY A 249 -39.22 -12.80 -8.18
N LEU A 250 -38.47 -13.62 -8.92
CA LEU A 250 -38.24 -15.02 -8.61
C LEU A 250 -37.12 -15.09 -7.58
N GLN A 251 -37.45 -15.52 -6.36
CA GLN A 251 -36.39 -15.97 -5.44
C GLN A 251 -35.55 -17.03 -6.16
N PRO A 252 -34.21 -16.99 -6.05
CA PRO A 252 -33.36 -18.00 -6.66
C PRO A 252 -33.82 -19.36 -6.15
N THR A 253 -34.38 -20.16 -7.06
CA THR A 253 -34.76 -21.54 -6.75
C THR A 253 -33.47 -22.28 -6.43
N SER A 254 -33.33 -22.65 -5.15
CA SER A 254 -32.24 -23.40 -4.53
C SER A 254 -30.87 -22.72 -4.50
N ILE A 255 -30.51 -22.23 -3.31
CA ILE A 255 -29.13 -22.31 -2.81
C ILE A 255 -28.83 -23.82 -2.65
N PRO A 256 -27.78 -24.40 -3.28
CA PRO A 256 -27.36 -25.75 -2.96
C PRO A 256 -27.00 -25.83 -1.47
N ASN A 257 -27.62 -26.79 -0.80
CA ASN A 257 -27.57 -27.01 0.64
C ASN A 257 -26.12 -27.05 1.16
N LEU A 258 -25.64 -25.99 1.80
CA LEU A 258 -24.40 -25.96 2.58
C LEU A 258 -24.64 -26.56 3.97
N LEU A 259 -24.86 -27.88 4.01
CA LEU A 259 -24.72 -28.67 5.23
C LEU A 259 -24.28 -30.09 4.82
N PRO A 260 -23.12 -30.59 5.27
CA PRO A 260 -22.82 -32.01 5.14
C PRO A 260 -23.77 -32.79 6.05
N GLY A 261 -24.55 -33.69 5.45
CA GLY A 261 -25.42 -34.60 6.18
C GLY A 261 -24.63 -35.51 7.13
N GLY A 262 -24.83 -35.32 8.43
CA GLY A 262 -24.56 -36.33 9.44
C GLY A 262 -25.67 -37.37 9.43
N ASN A 263 -25.36 -38.56 8.94
CA ASN A 263 -26.23 -39.74 9.05
C ASN A 263 -25.93 -40.46 10.39
N GLY A 264 -26.95 -40.79 11.19
CA GLY A 264 -26.77 -41.67 12.34
C GLY A 264 -27.85 -41.59 13.42
N THR A 265 -29.00 -42.18 13.13
CA THR A 265 -30.08 -42.49 14.09
C THR A 265 -29.69 -43.60 15.08
N GLY A 266 -30.14 -43.45 16.34
CA GLY A 266 -30.30 -44.49 17.37
C GLY A 266 -30.43 -43.80 18.73
N GLY A 267 -31.51 -43.86 19.51
CA GLY A 267 -32.55 -44.85 19.69
C GLY A 267 -32.77 -44.88 21.21
N LEU A 268 -33.83 -44.24 21.71
CA LEU A 268 -34.21 -44.27 23.12
C LEU A 268 -35.02 -45.54 23.41
N GLN A 269 -34.39 -46.51 24.06
CA GLN A 269 -34.87 -47.19 25.27
C GLN A 269 -33.67 -47.39 26.20
#